data_AF-A0A975XT02-F1
#
_entry.id   AF-A0A975XT02-F1
#
_cell.length_a   1.000
_cell.length_b   1.000
_cell.length_c   1.000
_cell.angle_alpha   90.00
_cell.angle_beta   90.00
_cell.angle_gamma   90.00
#
_symmetry.space_group_name_H-M   'P 1'
#
loop_
_entity.id
_entity.type
_entity.pdbx_description
1 polymer ?
#
loop_
_entity_poly.entity_id
_entity_poly.type
_entity_poly.pdbx_seq_one_letter_code
_entity_poly.pdbx_strand_id
1 'polypeptide(L)'
;MTTAQKYEFTGVEKINIFGVTVKQIRATEDIPRTSVKKGDLGGWIESEQLTNGDARVSGDAWVSGDARVSGDAWVYGDARVSGDAWVYGDAQVYGNARVSGNARVSGDAWVSGDAWVSGDARVSGDAWVSGDARVSGDAQVYGNARVYGDAWVYGDARVYGDARVYGNARVESREHCIVVGPIGSEGVTATLFRTKNGKHILNVGCWSGTLGTLSAEVKRRRESWRADEATQDRWAAQYKALKALGLATVTAWETTEVTI
;
A
#
# COMPACT_ATOMS: atom_id res chain seq x y z
N MET A 1 -6.71 -28.62 -11.34
CA MET A 1 -5.41 -29.22 -10.98
C MET A 1 -4.78 -28.28 -9.97
N THR A 2 -4.53 -28.72 -8.75
CA THR A 2 -3.74 -27.96 -7.78
C THR A 2 -2.34 -27.81 -8.35
N THR A 3 -1.91 -26.59 -8.65
CA THR A 3 -0.53 -26.31 -9.06
C THR A 3 0.40 -26.88 -8.00
N ALA A 4 1.39 -27.68 -8.40
CA ALA A 4 2.35 -28.25 -7.46
C ALA A 4 3.09 -27.12 -6.72
N GLN A 5 3.20 -27.24 -5.40
CA GLN A 5 4.03 -26.35 -4.60
C GLN A 5 5.51 -26.57 -4.96
N LYS A 6 6.28 -25.50 -5.04
CA LYS A 6 7.74 -25.54 -5.33
C LYS A 6 8.61 -25.69 -4.08
N TYR A 7 8.01 -26.11 -2.98
CA TYR A 7 8.68 -26.28 -1.71
C TYR A 7 8.13 -27.50 -0.96
N GLU A 8 8.93 -27.98 -0.02
CA GLU A 8 8.58 -28.97 0.99
C GLU A 8 8.91 -28.42 2.38
N PHE A 9 8.27 -28.93 3.43
CA PHE A 9 8.62 -28.56 4.80
C PHE A 9 9.80 -29.40 5.30
N THR A 10 10.71 -28.76 6.02
CA THR A 10 11.91 -29.43 6.54
C THR A 10 11.67 -30.25 7.81
N GLY A 11 10.48 -30.10 8.41
CA GLY A 11 10.16 -30.60 9.76
C GLY A 11 10.69 -29.70 10.89
N VAL A 12 11.39 -28.61 10.57
CA VAL A 12 11.78 -27.59 11.56
C VAL A 12 10.62 -26.63 11.77
N GLU A 13 10.23 -26.44 13.03
CA GLU A 13 9.10 -25.60 13.41
C GLU A 13 9.53 -24.57 14.46
N LYS A 14 8.83 -23.43 14.50
CA LYS A 14 8.92 -22.47 15.59
C LYS A 14 7.59 -21.78 15.81
N ILE A 15 7.38 -21.26 17.01
CA ILE A 15 6.21 -20.45 17.33
C ILE A 15 6.54 -18.99 17.05
N ASN A 16 5.70 -18.32 16.27
CA ASN A 16 5.83 -16.90 16.00
C ASN A 16 5.27 -16.05 17.17
N ILE A 17 5.44 -14.73 17.13
CA ILE A 17 4.99 -13.81 18.19
C ILE A 17 3.47 -13.83 18.44
N PHE A 18 2.68 -14.40 17.52
CA PHE A 18 1.23 -14.54 17.63
C PHE A 18 0.81 -15.91 18.17
N GLY A 19 1.76 -16.76 18.59
CA GLY A 19 1.45 -18.11 19.07
C GLY A 19 1.19 -19.13 17.95
N VAL A 20 1.40 -18.74 16.69
CA VAL A 20 1.20 -19.60 15.53
C VAL A 20 2.46 -20.41 15.25
N THR A 21 2.30 -21.73 15.08
CA THR A 21 3.38 -22.60 14.61
C THR A 21 3.64 -22.33 13.14
N VAL A 22 4.87 -21.96 12.81
CA VAL A 22 5.34 -21.83 11.43
C VAL A 22 6.45 -22.83 11.17
N LYS A 23 6.46 -23.37 9.97
CA LYS A 23 7.34 -24.45 9.53
C LYS A 23 8.28 -23.95 8.46
N GLN A 24 9.56 -24.32 8.55
CA GLN A 24 10.55 -23.91 7.57
C GLN A 24 10.36 -24.65 6.26
N ILE A 25 10.47 -23.92 5.15
CA ILE A 25 10.37 -24.48 3.80
C ILE A 25 11.74 -24.75 3.18
N ARG A 26 11.78 -25.65 2.21
CA ARG A 26 12.94 -25.96 1.37
C ARG A 26 12.50 -26.09 -0.09
N ALA A 27 13.30 -25.57 -1.02
CA ALA A 27 12.97 -25.59 -2.44
C ALA A 27 13.02 -27.02 -2.98
N THR A 28 11.99 -27.46 -3.69
CA THR A 28 11.95 -28.79 -4.33
C THR A 28 12.50 -28.77 -5.76
N GLU A 29 12.67 -27.58 -6.33
CA GLU A 29 13.23 -27.31 -7.65
C GLU A 29 13.89 -25.91 -7.68
N ASP A 30 14.58 -25.59 -8.77
CA ASP A 30 15.09 -24.23 -9.00
C ASP A 30 13.91 -23.26 -9.23
N ILE A 31 13.91 -22.12 -8.54
CA ILE A 31 12.84 -21.13 -8.70
C ILE A 31 13.24 -20.12 -9.79
N PRO A 32 12.50 -20.04 -10.92
CA PRO A 32 12.82 -19.15 -12.03
C PRO A 32 12.97 -17.69 -11.60
N ARG A 33 13.83 -16.95 -12.31
CA ARG A 33 14.10 -15.51 -12.08
C ARG A 33 14.64 -15.17 -10.68
N THR A 34 14.89 -16.15 -9.82
CA THR A 34 15.53 -15.98 -8.51
C THR A 34 16.92 -16.63 -8.50
N SER A 35 17.64 -16.47 -7.39
CA SER A 35 18.88 -17.22 -7.11
C SER A 35 18.64 -18.55 -6.42
N VAL A 36 17.40 -18.92 -6.13
CA VAL A 36 17.03 -20.09 -5.32
C VAL A 36 17.19 -21.36 -6.14
N LYS A 37 17.95 -22.30 -5.60
CA LYS A 37 18.22 -23.62 -6.16
C LYS A 37 17.48 -24.70 -5.40
N LYS A 38 17.23 -25.82 -6.08
CA LYS A 38 16.71 -27.02 -5.42
C LYS A 38 17.54 -27.35 -4.17
N GLY A 39 16.85 -27.54 -3.05
CA GLY A 39 17.45 -27.84 -1.75
C GLY A 39 17.75 -26.62 -0.88
N ASP A 40 17.66 -25.41 -1.40
CA ASP A 40 17.84 -24.19 -0.62
C ASP A 40 16.76 -24.06 0.46
N LEU A 41 17.16 -23.62 1.65
CA LEU A 41 16.24 -23.30 2.73
C LEU A 41 15.57 -21.94 2.45
N GLY A 42 14.27 -21.89 2.69
CA GLY A 42 13.49 -20.66 2.67
C GLY A 42 13.11 -20.20 4.08
N GLY A 43 12.11 -19.32 4.12
CA GLY A 43 11.51 -18.82 5.35
C GLY A 43 10.47 -19.79 5.91
N TRP A 44 9.43 -19.22 6.50
CA TRP A 44 8.52 -19.96 7.38
C TRP A 44 7.06 -19.76 6.96
N ILE A 45 6.32 -20.85 6.86
CA ILE A 45 4.89 -20.85 6.48
C ILE A 45 4.11 -21.65 7.52
N GLU A 46 2.92 -21.19 7.89
CA GLU A 46 2.06 -21.85 8.87
C GLU A 46 1.57 -23.24 8.43
N SER A 47 0.96 -23.34 7.25
CA SER A 47 0.18 -24.53 6.87
C SER A 47 0.68 -25.21 5.60
N GLU A 48 0.54 -26.52 5.60
CA GLU A 48 0.70 -27.41 4.44
C GLU A 48 -0.55 -27.47 3.57
N GLN A 49 -1.70 -27.14 4.15
CA GLN A 49 -2.99 -27.40 3.53
C GLN A 49 -3.38 -26.25 2.61
N LEU A 50 -3.66 -26.59 1.35
CA LEU A 50 -4.14 -25.65 0.34
C LEU A 50 -5.66 -25.43 0.42
N THR A 51 -6.30 -25.81 1.55
CA THR A 51 -7.72 -25.59 1.80
C THR A 51 -8.01 -24.12 2.09
N ASN A 52 -9.23 -23.66 1.81
CA ASN A 52 -9.63 -22.26 2.07
C ASN A 52 -9.38 -21.91 3.54
N GLY A 53 -8.59 -20.86 3.79
CA GLY A 53 -8.25 -20.41 5.14
C GLY A 53 -6.84 -20.76 5.63
N ASP A 54 -5.86 -20.88 4.74
CA ASP A 54 -4.49 -21.28 5.09
C ASP A 54 -3.46 -20.46 4.30
N ALA A 55 -2.28 -20.25 4.89
CA ALA A 55 -1.18 -19.51 4.29
C ALA A 55 -0.60 -20.25 3.08
N ARG A 56 -0.42 -19.56 1.95
CA ARG A 56 -0.02 -20.18 0.68
C ARG A 56 1.15 -19.49 0.03
N VAL A 57 2.07 -20.29 -0.50
CA VAL A 57 3.09 -19.85 -1.45
C VAL A 57 2.95 -20.68 -2.72
N SER A 58 2.84 -20.04 -3.88
CA SER A 58 2.59 -20.75 -5.15
C SER A 58 3.12 -19.99 -6.37
N GLY A 59 3.21 -20.66 -7.53
CA GLY A 59 3.86 -20.08 -8.71
C GLY A 59 5.38 -20.08 -8.57
N ASP A 60 6.02 -18.99 -8.98
CA ASP A 60 7.46 -18.73 -8.81
C ASP A 60 7.74 -17.89 -7.55
N ALA A 61 6.74 -17.72 -6.67
CA ALA A 61 6.88 -16.97 -5.44
C ALA A 61 7.79 -17.68 -4.43
N TRP A 62 8.54 -16.89 -3.67
CA TRP A 62 9.50 -17.43 -2.71
C TRP A 62 9.55 -16.63 -1.40
N VAL A 63 9.66 -17.36 -0.30
CA VAL A 63 9.85 -16.82 1.06
C VAL A 63 11.24 -17.23 1.53
N SER A 64 12.07 -16.28 1.95
CA SER A 64 13.46 -16.54 2.38
C SER A 64 13.86 -15.81 3.66
N GLY A 65 14.98 -16.23 4.26
CA GLY A 65 15.45 -15.68 5.52
C GLY A 65 14.53 -16.05 6.69
N ASP A 66 14.25 -15.08 7.55
CA ASP A 66 13.33 -15.23 8.68
C ASP A 66 11.90 -14.78 8.36
N ALA A 67 11.58 -14.54 7.09
CA ALA A 67 10.26 -14.12 6.67
C ALA A 67 9.20 -15.17 7.02
N ARG A 68 8.02 -14.69 7.41
CA ARG A 68 6.91 -15.51 7.93
C ARG A 68 5.62 -15.22 7.17
N VAL A 69 4.93 -16.28 6.76
CA VAL A 69 3.59 -16.23 6.16
C VAL A 69 2.63 -17.09 7.01
N SER A 70 1.52 -16.50 7.46
CA SER A 70 0.56 -17.14 8.38
C SER A 70 -0.86 -16.59 8.20
N GLY A 71 -1.87 -17.17 8.83
CA GLY A 71 -3.29 -16.89 8.58
C GLY A 71 -3.69 -17.30 7.16
N ASP A 72 -4.59 -16.54 6.56
CA ASP A 72 -5.13 -16.79 5.21
C ASP A 72 -4.26 -16.15 4.10
N ALA A 73 -3.02 -15.77 4.45
CA ALA A 73 -2.17 -14.96 3.60
C ALA A 73 -1.68 -15.73 2.36
N TRP A 74 -1.69 -15.07 1.20
CA TRP A 74 -1.30 -15.70 -0.06
C TRP A 74 -0.19 -14.93 -0.77
N VAL A 75 0.95 -15.58 -0.95
CA VAL A 75 2.07 -15.11 -1.77
C VAL A 75 2.12 -15.92 -3.07
N TYR A 76 2.00 -15.27 -4.23
CA TYR A 76 1.97 -15.99 -5.51
C TYR A 76 2.49 -15.18 -6.71
N GLY A 77 2.55 -15.80 -7.89
CA GLY A 77 3.17 -15.17 -9.07
C GLY A 77 4.69 -15.27 -8.98
N ASP A 78 5.40 -14.15 -9.16
CA ASP A 78 6.87 -14.03 -9.03
C ASP A 78 7.26 -13.30 -7.71
N ALA A 79 6.33 -13.21 -6.75
CA ALA A 79 6.45 -12.39 -5.55
C ALA A 79 7.54 -12.91 -4.59
N ARG A 80 8.16 -11.99 -3.85
CA ARG A 80 9.25 -12.31 -2.92
C ARG A 80 9.02 -11.73 -1.54
N VAL A 81 9.14 -12.58 -0.52
CA VAL A 81 9.12 -12.15 0.87
C VAL A 81 10.44 -12.57 1.52
N SER A 82 11.18 -11.62 2.10
CA SER A 82 12.53 -11.89 2.63
C SER A 82 12.90 -11.07 3.86
N GLY A 83 14.05 -11.37 4.47
CA GLY A 83 14.49 -10.71 5.71
C GLY A 83 13.68 -11.20 6.90
N ASP A 84 13.16 -10.28 7.71
CA ASP A 84 12.31 -10.52 8.88
C ASP A 84 10.84 -10.20 8.59
N ALA A 85 10.42 -10.15 7.33
CA ALA A 85 9.11 -9.67 6.92
C ALA A 85 7.97 -10.60 7.34
N TRP A 86 6.78 -10.02 7.57
CA TRP A 86 5.57 -10.74 7.98
C TRP A 86 4.44 -10.47 7.00
N VAL A 87 3.82 -11.53 6.51
CA VAL A 87 2.57 -11.47 5.72
C VAL A 87 1.54 -12.33 6.44
N TYR A 88 0.46 -11.73 6.93
CA TYR A 88 -0.52 -12.47 7.75
C TYR A 88 -1.95 -11.96 7.65
N GLY A 89 -2.93 -12.70 8.22
CA GLY A 89 -4.35 -12.42 7.97
C GLY A 89 -4.71 -12.73 6.52
N ASP A 90 -5.61 -11.97 5.91
CA ASP A 90 -6.07 -12.19 4.52
C ASP A 90 -5.17 -11.55 3.44
N ALA A 91 -3.93 -11.22 3.81
CA ALA A 91 -3.04 -10.41 2.99
C ALA A 91 -2.60 -11.13 1.72
N GLN A 92 -2.58 -10.43 0.59
CA GLN A 92 -2.15 -10.98 -0.70
C GLN A 92 -0.94 -10.23 -1.25
N VAL A 93 0.10 -10.98 -1.61
CA VAL A 93 1.34 -10.46 -2.22
C VAL A 93 1.58 -11.20 -3.53
N TYR A 94 1.49 -10.50 -4.66
CA TYR A 94 1.54 -11.16 -5.97
C TYR A 94 2.15 -10.35 -7.11
N GLY A 95 2.27 -10.94 -8.29
CA GLY A 95 3.01 -10.34 -9.41
C GLY A 95 4.52 -10.38 -9.12
N ASN A 96 5.25 -9.29 -9.36
CA ASN A 96 6.67 -9.16 -9.05
C ASN A 96 6.93 -8.49 -7.68
N ALA A 97 5.90 -8.40 -6.85
CA ALA A 97 5.94 -7.65 -5.59
C ALA A 97 7.04 -8.15 -4.65
N ARG A 98 7.63 -7.22 -3.91
CA ARG A 98 8.70 -7.51 -2.93
C ARG A 98 8.31 -6.99 -1.56
N VAL A 99 8.43 -7.84 -0.55
CA VAL A 99 8.27 -7.48 0.86
C VAL A 99 9.56 -7.90 1.58
N SER A 100 10.28 -6.96 2.17
CA SER A 100 11.61 -7.25 2.76
C SER A 100 11.90 -6.44 4.03
N GLY A 101 12.98 -6.78 4.74
CA GLY A 101 13.32 -6.11 6.01
C GLY A 101 12.36 -6.56 7.12
N ASN A 102 11.88 -5.63 7.95
CA ASN A 102 10.91 -5.89 9.02
C ASN A 102 9.46 -5.60 8.59
N ALA A 103 9.22 -5.46 7.28
CA ALA A 103 7.94 -5.02 6.75
C ALA A 103 6.80 -5.96 7.14
N ARG A 104 5.61 -5.38 7.37
CA ARG A 104 4.40 -6.12 7.75
C ARG A 104 3.27 -5.83 6.78
N VAL A 105 2.70 -6.88 6.20
CA VAL A 105 1.49 -6.82 5.37
C VAL A 105 0.41 -7.66 6.05
N SER A 106 -0.76 -7.06 6.33
CA SER A 106 -1.77 -7.73 7.15
C SER A 106 -3.23 -7.32 6.88
N GLY A 107 -4.20 -8.08 7.40
CA GLY A 107 -5.62 -7.87 7.08
C GLY A 107 -5.86 -8.13 5.58
N ASP A 108 -6.84 -7.48 4.98
CA ASP A 108 -7.17 -7.62 3.54
C ASP A 108 -6.20 -6.88 2.59
N ALA A 109 -4.96 -6.64 3.01
CA ALA A 109 -4.02 -5.79 2.28
C ALA A 109 -3.45 -6.47 1.03
N TRP A 110 -3.39 -5.74 -0.08
CA TRP A 110 -2.90 -6.24 -1.37
C TRP A 110 -1.61 -5.52 -1.78
N VAL A 111 -0.57 -6.28 -2.08
CA VAL A 111 0.69 -5.77 -2.64
C VAL A 111 0.95 -6.46 -3.99
N SER A 112 0.98 -5.71 -5.09
CA SER A 112 1.08 -6.31 -6.43
C SER A 112 1.84 -5.50 -7.47
N GLY A 113 2.02 -6.05 -8.68
CA GLY A 113 2.85 -5.44 -9.72
C GLY A 113 4.33 -5.51 -9.34
N ASP A 114 5.08 -4.43 -9.56
CA ASP A 114 6.50 -4.29 -9.18
C ASP A 114 6.68 -3.59 -7.83
N ALA A 115 5.62 -3.57 -7.01
CA ALA A 115 5.59 -2.83 -5.75
C ALA A 115 6.63 -3.37 -4.75
N TRP A 116 7.21 -2.46 -3.97
CA TRP A 116 8.21 -2.81 -2.96
C TRP A 116 7.86 -2.23 -1.60
N VAL A 117 7.61 -3.11 -0.63
CA VAL A 117 7.44 -2.78 0.79
C VAL A 117 8.71 -3.21 1.55
N SER A 118 9.35 -2.29 2.27
CA SER A 118 10.63 -2.57 2.93
C SER A 118 10.86 -1.77 4.23
N GLY A 119 11.94 -2.06 4.96
CA GLY A 119 12.21 -1.40 6.26
C GLY A 119 11.22 -1.87 7.32
N ASP A 120 10.71 -0.96 8.15
CA ASP A 120 9.71 -1.21 9.19
C ASP A 120 8.27 -0.90 8.72
N ALA A 121 8.09 -0.78 7.40
CA ALA A 121 6.85 -0.35 6.78
C ALA A 121 5.67 -1.28 7.09
N ARG A 122 4.47 -0.72 7.21
CA ARG A 122 3.24 -1.45 7.50
C ARG A 122 2.17 -1.17 6.46
N VAL A 123 1.62 -2.24 5.89
CA VAL A 123 0.44 -2.20 5.00
C VAL A 123 -0.65 -3.03 5.66
N SER A 124 -1.82 -2.46 5.93
CA SER A 124 -2.87 -3.17 6.69
C SER A 124 -4.31 -2.75 6.39
N GLY A 125 -5.30 -3.59 6.73
CA GLY A 125 -6.70 -3.37 6.35
C GLY A 125 -6.88 -3.56 4.84
N ASP A 126 -7.86 -2.90 4.22
CA ASP A 126 -8.14 -2.98 2.77
C ASP A 126 -7.15 -2.19 1.88
N ALA A 127 -5.91 -2.02 2.34
CA ALA A 127 -4.93 -1.17 1.70
C ALA A 127 -4.37 -1.83 0.43
N TRP A 128 -4.20 -1.05 -0.64
CA TRP A 128 -3.64 -1.55 -1.90
C TRP A 128 -2.37 -0.79 -2.30
N VAL A 129 -1.26 -1.52 -2.43
CA VAL A 129 0.00 -1.04 -2.97
C VAL A 129 0.28 -1.74 -4.31
N SER A 130 0.39 -1.01 -5.43
CA SER A 130 0.60 -1.64 -6.75
C SER A 130 1.40 -0.82 -7.76
N GLY A 131 1.73 -1.42 -8.92
CA GLY A 131 2.59 -0.79 -9.93
C GLY A 131 4.03 -0.71 -9.42
N ASP A 132 4.73 0.40 -9.70
CA ASP A 132 6.11 0.64 -9.24
C ASP A 132 6.19 1.29 -7.84
N ALA A 133 5.12 1.20 -7.05
CA ALA A 133 4.98 1.91 -5.78
C ALA A 133 5.99 1.39 -4.76
N ARG A 134 6.55 2.30 -3.97
CA ARG A 134 7.52 1.99 -2.91
C ARG A 134 7.01 2.47 -1.57
N VAL A 135 6.96 1.56 -0.60
CA VAL A 135 6.64 1.85 0.80
C VAL A 135 7.84 1.43 1.66
N SER A 136 8.50 2.36 2.35
CA SER A 136 9.73 2.04 3.11
C SER A 136 9.91 2.86 4.39
N GLY A 137 10.94 2.55 5.19
CA GLY A 137 11.14 3.20 6.50
C GLY A 137 10.03 2.82 7.48
N ASP A 138 9.55 3.77 8.28
CA ASP A 138 8.46 3.59 9.25
C ASP A 138 7.06 3.86 8.66
N ALA A 139 6.96 3.92 7.33
CA ALA A 139 5.75 4.34 6.63
C ALA A 139 4.58 3.38 6.88
N GLN A 140 3.37 3.95 6.96
CA GLN A 140 2.14 3.20 7.19
C GLN A 140 1.11 3.49 6.11
N VAL A 141 0.59 2.43 5.49
CA VAL A 141 -0.53 2.47 4.55
C VAL A 141 -1.66 1.61 5.11
N TYR A 142 -2.81 2.19 5.45
CA TYR A 142 -3.87 1.43 6.11
C TYR A 142 -5.31 1.90 5.85
N GLY A 143 -6.29 1.07 6.18
CA GLY A 143 -7.70 1.29 5.78
C GLY A 143 -7.84 1.08 4.27
N ASN A 144 -8.73 1.83 3.60
CA ASN A 144 -8.97 1.69 2.15
C ASN A 144 -7.94 2.40 1.25
N ALA A 145 -6.74 2.68 1.78
CA ALA A 145 -5.77 3.53 1.12
C ALA A 145 -5.18 2.85 -0.12
N ARG A 146 -5.04 3.61 -1.21
CA ARG A 146 -4.46 3.12 -2.47
C ARG A 146 -3.21 3.89 -2.82
N VAL A 147 -2.09 3.18 -2.91
CA VAL A 147 -0.78 3.69 -3.32
C VAL A 147 -0.36 2.98 -4.61
N TYR A 148 -0.23 3.70 -5.73
CA TYR A 148 0.06 3.03 -7.01
C TYR A 148 0.85 3.85 -8.03
N GLY A 149 1.32 3.21 -9.10
CA GLY A 149 2.24 3.84 -10.08
C GLY A 149 3.60 4.13 -9.43
N ASP A 150 4.29 5.18 -9.86
CA ASP A 150 5.65 5.50 -9.36
C ASP A 150 5.72 6.12 -7.94
N ALA A 151 4.69 5.94 -7.12
CA ALA A 151 4.52 6.66 -5.85
C ALA A 151 5.51 6.17 -4.79
N TRP A 152 6.15 7.11 -4.08
CA TRP A 152 7.06 6.81 -2.99
C TRP A 152 6.47 7.30 -1.66
N VAL A 153 6.28 6.37 -0.72
CA VAL A 153 5.82 6.62 0.65
C VAL A 153 6.88 6.10 1.60
N TYR A 154 7.59 6.98 2.30
CA TYR A 154 8.69 6.54 3.18
C TYR A 154 8.83 7.41 4.43
N GLY A 155 9.81 7.10 5.28
CA GLY A 155 10.02 7.84 6.54
C GLY A 155 8.85 7.61 7.50
N ASP A 156 8.37 8.67 8.13
CA ASP A 156 7.25 8.63 9.09
C ASP A 156 5.87 8.83 8.43
N ALA A 157 5.79 8.68 7.10
CA ALA A 157 4.58 8.90 6.33
C ALA A 157 3.41 8.02 6.79
N ARG A 158 2.19 8.60 6.75
CA ARG A 158 0.93 7.87 6.97
C ARG A 158 -0.04 8.17 5.85
N VAL A 159 -0.49 7.14 5.16
CA VAL A 159 -1.51 7.19 4.12
C VAL A 159 -2.67 6.30 4.54
N TYR A 160 -3.84 6.87 4.78
CA TYR A 160 -4.93 6.13 5.41
C TYR A 160 -6.34 6.57 4.97
N GLY A 161 -7.35 5.81 5.39
CA GLY A 161 -8.73 6.03 4.96
C GLY A 161 -8.86 5.80 3.46
N ASP A 162 -9.70 6.56 2.77
CA ASP A 162 -9.90 6.41 1.31
C ASP A 162 -8.85 7.17 0.47
N ALA A 163 -7.64 7.36 0.99
CA ALA A 163 -6.58 8.09 0.31
C ALA A 163 -6.23 7.45 -1.04
N ARG A 164 -6.02 8.28 -2.07
CA ARG A 164 -5.43 7.87 -3.35
C ARG A 164 -4.15 8.64 -3.62
N VAL A 165 -3.01 7.97 -3.47
CA VAL A 165 -1.67 8.52 -3.67
C VAL A 165 -1.03 7.78 -4.84
N TYR A 166 -0.65 8.46 -5.91
CA TYR A 166 -0.15 7.76 -7.10
C TYR A 166 0.75 8.61 -7.99
N GLY A 167 1.27 7.99 -9.04
CA GLY A 167 2.08 8.68 -10.05
C GLY A 167 3.40 9.14 -9.43
N ASN A 168 3.78 10.39 -9.63
CA ASN A 168 5.04 10.94 -9.10
C ASN A 168 4.97 11.39 -7.62
N ALA A 169 4.13 10.77 -6.80
CA ALA A 169 4.01 11.11 -5.37
C ALA A 169 5.33 10.88 -4.62
N ARG A 170 5.59 11.72 -3.61
CA ARG A 170 6.69 11.61 -2.65
C ARG A 170 6.21 12.06 -1.27
N VAL A 171 5.77 11.10 -0.46
CA VAL A 171 5.21 11.30 0.87
C VAL A 171 6.22 10.78 1.90
N GLU A 172 6.75 11.65 2.75
CA GLU A 172 7.89 11.35 3.62
C GLU A 172 7.55 11.51 5.10
N SER A 173 6.48 12.27 5.37
CA SER A 173 6.00 12.60 6.69
C SER A 173 4.47 12.58 6.69
N ARG A 174 3.90 12.66 7.89
CA ARG A 174 2.43 12.70 8.08
C ARG A 174 1.79 13.95 7.47
N GLU A 175 2.57 14.98 7.20
CA GLU A 175 2.08 16.26 6.69
C GLU A 175 2.03 16.29 5.15
N HIS A 176 2.72 15.36 4.48
CA HIS A 176 2.80 15.30 3.01
C HIS A 176 1.54 14.71 2.34
N CYS A 177 0.54 14.29 3.12
CA CYS A 177 -0.72 13.75 2.62
C CYS A 177 -1.87 14.18 3.54
N ILE A 178 -2.92 14.76 2.96
CA ILE A 178 -4.18 15.04 3.67
C ILE A 178 -5.34 14.39 2.93
N VAL A 179 -6.30 13.91 3.73
CA VAL A 179 -7.50 13.21 3.26
C VAL A 179 -8.69 13.93 3.89
N VAL A 180 -9.60 14.42 3.05
CA VAL A 180 -10.78 15.20 3.50
C VAL A 180 -12.02 14.68 2.80
N GLY A 181 -13.03 14.31 3.56
CA GLY A 181 -14.32 13.88 3.02
C GLY A 181 -15.35 13.68 4.13
N PRO A 182 -16.63 13.53 3.78
CA PRO A 182 -17.19 13.68 2.43
C PRO A 182 -17.24 15.16 1.98
N ILE A 183 -16.97 15.45 0.70
CA ILE A 183 -17.01 16.80 0.12
C ILE A 183 -17.89 16.91 -1.14
N GLY A 184 -18.61 18.02 -1.25
CA GLY A 184 -19.40 18.38 -2.42
C GLY A 184 -20.66 17.54 -2.62
N SER A 185 -21.23 17.65 -3.82
CA SER A 185 -22.49 17.01 -4.22
C SER A 185 -22.48 15.48 -4.17
N GLU A 186 -21.30 14.89 -4.37
CA GLU A 186 -21.11 13.43 -4.45
C GLU A 186 -20.61 12.83 -3.13
N GLY A 187 -20.34 13.66 -2.12
CA GLY A 187 -19.78 13.21 -0.84
C GLY A 187 -18.45 12.48 -0.98
N VAL A 188 -17.62 12.87 -1.96
CA VAL A 188 -16.38 12.17 -2.29
C VAL A 188 -15.26 12.50 -1.31
N THR A 189 -14.24 11.65 -1.29
CA THR A 189 -12.98 11.92 -0.59
C THR A 189 -12.04 12.71 -1.51
N ALA A 190 -11.44 13.76 -0.95
CA ALA A 190 -10.34 14.50 -1.53
C ALA A 190 -9.01 14.03 -0.95
N THR A 191 -8.00 13.85 -1.78
CA THR A 191 -6.63 13.51 -1.35
C THR A 191 -5.67 14.54 -1.94
N LEU A 192 -4.97 15.28 -1.09
CA LEU A 192 -3.88 16.17 -1.48
C LEU A 192 -2.56 15.55 -1.00
N PHE A 193 -1.59 15.43 -1.89
CA PHE A 193 -0.29 14.86 -1.55
C PHE A 193 0.87 15.55 -2.28
N ARG A 194 2.05 15.47 -1.69
CA ARG A 194 3.30 16.00 -2.22
C ARG A 194 3.87 15.14 -3.34
N THR A 195 4.48 15.77 -4.33
CA THR A 195 5.13 15.11 -5.48
C THR A 195 6.66 15.20 -5.42
N LYS A 196 7.35 14.35 -6.18
CA LYS A 196 8.82 14.25 -6.23
C LYS A 196 9.53 15.58 -6.55
N ASN A 197 8.87 16.50 -7.25
CA ASN A 197 9.38 17.82 -7.62
C ASN A 197 8.99 18.93 -6.62
N GLY A 198 8.58 18.57 -5.40
CA GLY A 198 8.20 19.52 -4.34
C GLY A 198 6.83 20.17 -4.50
N LYS A 199 6.09 19.86 -5.57
CA LYS A 199 4.72 20.35 -5.80
C LYS A 199 3.68 19.45 -5.11
N HIS A 200 2.43 19.55 -5.56
CA HIS A 200 1.30 18.79 -5.06
C HIS A 200 0.35 18.35 -6.17
N ILE A 201 -0.41 17.29 -5.88
CA ILE A 201 -1.59 16.88 -6.62
C ILE A 201 -2.78 16.86 -5.66
N LEU A 202 -3.92 17.37 -6.12
CA LEU A 202 -5.21 17.23 -5.46
C LEU A 202 -6.11 16.35 -6.30
N ASN A 203 -6.59 15.26 -5.70
CA ASN A 203 -7.64 14.42 -6.22
C ASN A 203 -8.96 14.74 -5.54
N VAL A 204 -10.05 14.82 -6.30
CA VAL A 204 -11.42 14.90 -5.75
C VAL A 204 -12.37 14.05 -6.59
N GLY A 205 -12.73 12.87 -6.08
CA GLY A 205 -13.45 11.87 -6.87
C GLY A 205 -12.60 11.38 -8.06
N CYS A 206 -13.15 11.46 -9.27
CA CYS A 206 -12.45 11.08 -10.50
C CYS A 206 -11.57 12.20 -11.10
N TRP A 207 -11.58 13.40 -10.52
CA TRP A 207 -10.78 14.51 -11.01
C TRP A 207 -9.45 14.60 -10.27
N SER A 208 -8.43 14.99 -11.02
CA SER A 208 -7.08 15.23 -10.52
C SER A 208 -6.54 16.53 -11.09
N GLY A 209 -5.95 17.35 -10.22
CA GLY A 209 -5.36 18.62 -10.60
C GLY A 209 -4.55 19.22 -9.46
N THR A 210 -4.62 20.53 -9.28
CA THR A 210 -3.92 21.25 -8.21
C THR A 210 -4.90 22.13 -7.45
N LEU A 211 -4.47 22.64 -6.28
CA LEU A 211 -5.24 23.66 -5.55
C LEU A 211 -5.50 24.93 -6.39
N GLY A 212 -4.63 25.24 -7.35
CA GLY A 212 -4.81 26.35 -8.29
C GLY A 212 -5.99 26.14 -9.23
N THR A 213 -6.13 24.91 -9.77
CA THR A 213 -7.18 24.58 -10.74
C THR A 213 -8.52 24.18 -10.10
N LEU A 214 -8.55 23.90 -8.79
CA LEU A 214 -9.76 23.47 -8.07
C LEU A 214 -10.95 24.41 -8.26
N SER A 215 -10.74 25.73 -8.19
CA SER A 215 -11.83 26.70 -8.29
C SER A 215 -12.50 26.70 -9.68
N ALA A 216 -11.74 26.44 -10.74
CA ALA A 216 -12.29 26.30 -12.09
C ALA A 216 -13.08 24.99 -12.22
N GLU A 217 -12.57 23.90 -11.66
CA GLU A 217 -13.26 22.61 -11.64
C GLU A 217 -14.59 22.68 -10.87
N VAL A 218 -14.63 23.37 -9.72
CA VAL A 218 -15.87 23.56 -8.95
C VAL A 218 -16.91 24.34 -9.76
N LYS A 219 -16.51 25.40 -10.47
CA LYS A 219 -17.42 26.14 -11.36
C LYS A 219 -18.00 25.24 -12.45
N ARG A 220 -17.16 24.43 -13.10
CA ARG A 220 -17.57 23.46 -14.12
C ARG A 220 -18.55 22.42 -13.58
N ARG A 221 -18.29 21.86 -12.38
CA ARG A 221 -19.20 20.89 -11.73
C ARG A 221 -20.53 21.50 -11.34
N ARG A 222 -20.53 22.77 -10.92
CA ARG A 222 -21.75 23.48 -10.50
C ARG A 222 -22.77 23.59 -11.61
N GLU A 223 -22.35 23.61 -12.87
CA GLU A 223 -23.25 23.61 -14.04
C GLU A 223 -24.15 22.37 -14.13
N SER A 224 -23.73 21.23 -13.55
CA SER A 224 -24.50 19.98 -13.57
C SER A 224 -25.13 19.60 -12.23
N TRP A 225 -24.98 20.43 -11.19
CA TRP A 225 -25.57 20.17 -9.88
C TRP A 225 -27.09 20.27 -9.90
N ARG A 226 -27.74 19.20 -9.44
CA ARG A 226 -29.21 19.11 -9.37
C ARG A 226 -29.69 19.34 -7.93
N ALA A 227 -29.51 20.57 -7.43
CA ALA A 227 -29.97 21.00 -6.11
C ALA A 227 -30.31 22.49 -6.11
N ASP A 228 -31.01 22.95 -5.06
CA ASP A 228 -31.27 24.38 -4.83
C ASP A 228 -29.97 25.18 -4.61
N GLU A 229 -30.05 26.49 -4.79
CA GLU A 229 -28.89 27.39 -4.73
C GLU A 229 -28.17 27.34 -3.37
N ALA A 230 -28.91 27.27 -2.26
CA ALA A 230 -28.33 27.23 -0.92
C ALA A 230 -27.52 25.94 -0.70
N THR A 231 -28.03 24.81 -1.19
CA THR A 231 -27.32 23.52 -1.17
C THR A 231 -26.06 23.57 -2.03
N GLN A 232 -26.14 24.15 -3.24
CA GLN A 232 -24.98 24.33 -4.11
C GLN A 232 -23.91 25.25 -3.48
N ASP A 233 -24.32 26.34 -2.83
CA ASP A 233 -23.41 27.24 -2.15
C ASP A 233 -22.70 26.58 -0.97
N ARG A 234 -23.42 25.74 -0.21
CA ARG A 234 -22.81 24.92 0.85
C ARG A 234 -21.73 23.99 0.29
N TRP A 235 -21.99 23.30 -0.82
CA TRP A 235 -20.99 22.45 -1.47
C TRP A 235 -19.79 23.26 -1.96
N ALA A 236 -20.02 24.40 -2.62
CA ALA A 236 -18.94 25.29 -3.07
C ALA A 236 -18.10 25.81 -1.89
N ALA A 237 -18.73 26.13 -0.76
CA ALA A 237 -18.04 26.55 0.46
C ALA A 237 -17.13 25.46 1.03
N GLN A 238 -17.55 24.19 0.98
CA GLN A 238 -16.69 23.07 1.38
C GLN A 238 -15.42 23.00 0.53
N TYR A 239 -15.54 23.11 -0.81
CA TYR A 239 -14.37 23.14 -1.69
C TYR A 239 -13.46 24.35 -1.45
N LYS A 240 -14.02 25.51 -1.09
CA LYS A 240 -13.25 26.70 -0.70
C LYS A 240 -12.46 26.44 0.58
N ALA A 241 -13.07 25.80 1.59
CA ALA A 241 -12.39 25.41 2.82
C ALA A 241 -11.28 24.39 2.57
N LEU A 242 -11.53 23.37 1.75
CA LEU A 242 -10.51 22.41 1.30
C LEU A 242 -9.33 23.11 0.63
N LYS A 243 -9.59 24.09 -0.26
CA LYS A 243 -8.54 24.86 -0.91
C LYS A 243 -7.69 25.62 0.10
N ALA A 244 -8.32 26.28 1.07
CA ALA A 244 -7.63 27.06 2.09
C ALA A 244 -6.74 26.18 2.97
N LEU A 245 -7.28 25.05 3.46
CA LEU A 245 -6.52 24.05 4.20
C LEU A 245 -5.33 23.55 3.38
N GLY A 246 -5.58 23.13 2.14
CA GLY A 246 -4.52 22.60 1.28
C GLY A 246 -3.43 23.61 0.98
N LEU A 247 -3.75 24.89 0.80
CA LEU A 247 -2.74 25.93 0.58
C LEU A 247 -1.87 26.13 1.82
N ALA A 248 -2.49 26.18 3.01
CA ALA A 248 -1.74 26.27 4.27
C ALA A 248 -0.81 25.06 4.46
N THR A 249 -1.28 23.85 4.13
CA THR A 249 -0.46 22.63 4.17
C THR A 249 0.72 22.68 3.20
N VAL A 250 0.48 23.04 1.93
CA VAL A 250 1.54 23.10 0.91
C VAL A 250 2.60 24.14 1.25
N THR A 251 2.22 25.30 1.78
CA THR A 251 3.18 26.33 2.23
C THR A 251 4.11 25.82 3.33
N ALA A 252 3.63 24.97 4.23
CA ALA A 252 4.47 24.37 5.28
C ALA A 252 5.51 23.38 4.72
N TRP A 253 5.25 22.77 3.55
CA TRP A 253 6.21 21.90 2.89
C TRP A 253 7.41 22.69 2.34
N GLU A 254 7.17 23.90 1.84
CA GLU A 254 8.20 24.78 1.29
C GLU A 254 9.13 25.34 2.37
N THR A 255 8.61 25.65 3.57
CA THR A 255 9.43 26.20 4.67
C THR A 255 10.37 25.17 5.28
N THR A 256 10.00 23.89 5.22
CA THR A 256 10.82 22.79 5.77
C THR A 256 12.08 22.54 4.93
N GLU A 257 12.08 22.86 3.63
CA GLU A 257 13.26 22.67 2.76
C GLU A 257 14.34 23.75 2.92
N VAL A 258 14.03 24.91 3.51
CA VAL A 258 14.98 26.04 3.66
C VAL A 258 15.78 25.96 4.96
N THR A 259 15.39 25.08 5.89
CA THR A 259 15.93 25.06 7.27
C THR A 259 16.91 23.89 7.51
N ILE A 260 17.39 23.22 6.45
CA ILE A 260 18.35 22.10 6.52
C ILE A 260 19.64 22.45 5.79
#